data_AF-K2BQX2-F1
#
_entry.id   AF-K2BQX2-F1
#
_cell.length_a   1.000
_cell.length_b   1.000
_cell.length_c   1.000
_cell.angle_alpha   90.00
_cell.angle_beta   90.00
_cell.angle_gamma   90.00
#
_symmetry.space_group_name_H-M   'P 1'
#
loop_
_entity.id
_entity.type
_entity.pdbx_description
1 polymer ?
#
loop_
_entity_poly.entity_id
_entity_poly.type
_entity_poly.pdbx_seq_one_letter_code
_entity_poly.pdbx_strand_id
1 'polypeptide(L)'
;MIIAHGPIGYLITRAAKRWWGKYNFSSRQQLMLLVTGTIGAMIPDLDLFYFYFIDATVAHRQLLTHSFIIYFCIVAVGLLLLLARRPWWAWLTVIFGLGGVVHILADMYTGEAAALAPL
;
A
#
# COMPACT_ATOMS: atom_id res chain seq x y z
N MET A 1 8.06 2.42 12.78
CA MET A 1 8.29 1.04 13.26
C MET A 1 7.92 0.11 12.11
N ILE A 2 8.68 -0.96 11.87
CA ILE A 2 8.63 -1.74 10.62
C ILE A 2 7.24 -2.33 10.25
N ILE A 3 6.31 -2.45 11.21
CA ILE A 3 5.01 -3.12 11.02
C ILE A 3 3.83 -2.23 11.48
N ALA A 4 4.06 -0.96 11.82
CA ALA A 4 3.03 -0.10 12.42
C ALA A 4 1.77 0.01 11.55
N HIS A 5 1.95 -0.02 10.23
CA HIS A 5 0.90 0.26 9.26
C HIS A 5 0.25 -1.00 8.65
N GLY A 6 0.78 -2.20 8.93
CA GLY A 6 0.14 -3.45 8.50
C GLY A 6 -1.34 -3.56 8.91
N PRO A 7 -1.70 -3.29 10.19
CA PRO A 7 -3.09 -3.33 10.64
C PRO A 7 -4.03 -2.37 9.89
N ILE A 8 -3.59 -1.15 9.56
CA ILE A 8 -4.46 -0.21 8.84
C ILE A 8 -4.69 -0.67 7.39
N GLY A 9 -3.68 -1.26 6.75
CA GLY A 9 -3.82 -1.90 5.43
C GLY A 9 -4.83 -3.05 5.43
N TYR A 10 -4.79 -3.90 6.48
CA TYR A 10 -5.79 -4.95 6.68
C TYR A 10 -7.21 -4.37 6.84
N LEU A 11 -7.37 -3.36 7.70
CA LEU A 11 -8.68 -2.78 8.01
C LEU A 11 -9.34 -2.15 6.79
N ILE A 12 -8.58 -1.38 5.99
CA ILE A 12 -9.13 -0.75 4.78
C ILE A 12 -9.49 -1.79 3.72
N THR A 13 -8.66 -2.81 3.56
CA THR A 13 -8.97 -3.92 2.65
C THR A 13 -10.22 -4.68 3.11
N ARG A 14 -10.36 -4.92 4.41
CA ARG A 14 -11.57 -5.53 4.99
C ARG A 14 -12.80 -4.62 4.81
N ALA A 15 -12.66 -3.32 4.97
CA ALA A 15 -13.74 -2.35 4.74
C ALA A 15 -14.17 -2.30 3.27
N ALA A 16 -13.26 -2.58 2.34
CA ALA A 16 -13.55 -2.70 0.90
C ALA A 16 -14.32 -3.98 0.54
N LYS A 17 -14.32 -5.01 1.42
CA LYS A 17 -15.02 -6.28 1.18
C LYS A 17 -16.51 -6.12 0.86
N ARG A 18 -17.18 -5.11 1.42
CA ARG A 18 -18.59 -4.81 1.10
C ARG A 18 -18.82 -4.49 -0.38
N TRP A 19 -17.80 -3.99 -1.08
CA TRP A 19 -17.88 -3.67 -2.51
C TRP A 19 -17.46 -4.85 -3.40
N TRP A 20 -16.85 -5.88 -2.82
CA TRP A 20 -16.45 -7.09 -3.54
C TRP A 20 -17.61 -8.00 -3.89
N GLY A 21 -18.82 -7.82 -3.33
CA GLY A 21 -19.98 -8.68 -3.64
C GLY A 21 -20.34 -8.79 -5.13
N LYS A 22 -19.82 -7.87 -5.97
CA LYS A 22 -19.93 -7.91 -7.44
C LYS A 22 -18.93 -8.86 -8.11
N TYR A 23 -17.89 -9.29 -7.40
CA TYR A 23 -16.79 -10.12 -7.87
C TYR A 23 -16.79 -11.39 -7.01
N ASN A 24 -17.22 -12.52 -7.57
CA ASN A 24 -17.37 -13.81 -6.88
C ASN A 24 -16.02 -14.39 -6.41
N PHE A 25 -15.31 -13.72 -5.50
CA PHE A 25 -14.03 -14.15 -4.98
C PHE A 25 -14.18 -15.34 -4.04
N SER A 26 -13.41 -16.39 -4.30
CA SER A 26 -13.26 -17.51 -3.38
C SER A 26 -12.67 -17.07 -2.03
N SER A 27 -12.87 -17.87 -0.98
CA SER A 27 -12.31 -17.61 0.35
C SER A 27 -10.78 -17.42 0.31
N ARG A 28 -10.09 -18.18 -0.55
CA ARG A 28 -8.64 -18.05 -0.76
C ARG A 28 -8.28 -16.69 -1.37
N GLN A 29 -9.02 -16.24 -2.38
CA GLN A 29 -8.78 -14.93 -3.00
C GLN A 29 -9.06 -13.78 -2.01
N GLN A 30 -10.10 -13.90 -1.20
CA GLN A 30 -10.38 -12.90 -0.15
C GLN A 30 -9.25 -12.83 0.88
N LEU A 31 -8.71 -13.98 1.31
CA LEU A 31 -7.55 -14.01 2.19
C LEU A 31 -6.32 -13.38 1.52
N MET A 32 -6.07 -13.69 0.24
CA MET A 32 -4.97 -13.08 -0.51
C MET A 32 -5.11 -11.56 -0.57
N LEU A 33 -6.31 -11.04 -0.87
CA LEU A 33 -6.54 -9.59 -0.86
C LEU A 33 -6.21 -8.98 0.50
N LEU A 34 -6.72 -9.55 1.60
CA LEU A 34 -6.46 -9.06 2.96
C LEU A 34 -4.96 -9.04 3.28
N VAL A 35 -4.25 -10.14 3.00
CA VAL A 35 -2.80 -10.25 3.22
C VAL A 35 -2.05 -9.23 2.34
N THR A 36 -2.44 -9.07 1.08
CA THR A 36 -1.84 -8.10 0.16
C THR A 36 -2.01 -6.67 0.64
N GLY A 37 -3.17 -6.31 1.20
CA GLY A 37 -3.38 -4.98 1.78
C GLY A 37 -2.51 -4.72 3.00
N THR A 38 -2.37 -5.71 3.88
CA THR A 38 -1.44 -5.68 5.01
C THR A 38 -0.01 -5.47 4.55
N ILE A 39 0.45 -6.30 3.59
CA ILE A 39 1.82 -6.21 3.06
C ILE A 39 2.04 -4.86 2.39
N GLY A 40 1.12 -4.40 1.53
CA GLY A 40 1.26 -3.12 0.84
C GLY A 40 1.43 -1.94 1.79
N ALA A 41 0.75 -1.95 2.94
CA ALA A 41 0.92 -0.93 3.96
C ALA A 41 2.23 -1.05 4.77
N MET A 42 2.90 -2.19 4.74
CA MET A 42 4.22 -2.40 5.38
C MET A 42 5.40 -2.09 4.46
N ILE A 43 5.18 -2.03 3.14
CA ILE A 43 6.28 -1.84 2.18
C ILE A 43 7.08 -0.55 2.40
N PRO A 44 6.46 0.63 2.62
CA PRO A 44 7.23 1.84 2.88
C PRO A 44 8.17 1.66 4.07
N ASP A 45 7.69 1.05 5.15
CA ASP A 45 8.45 0.79 6.40
C ASP A 45 9.69 -0.11 6.21
N LEU A 46 9.81 -0.85 5.10
CA LEU A 46 11.01 -1.67 4.83
C LEU A 46 12.25 -0.82 4.57
N ASP A 47 12.09 0.45 4.22
CA ASP A 47 13.19 1.39 4.08
C ASP A 47 13.88 1.74 5.41
N LEU A 48 13.29 1.38 6.56
CA LEU A 48 13.96 1.43 7.85
C LEU A 48 15.20 0.54 7.88
N PHE A 49 15.24 -0.56 7.11
CA PHE A 49 16.46 -1.35 6.96
C PHE A 49 17.57 -0.55 6.27
N TYR A 50 17.22 0.27 5.26
CA TYR A 50 18.17 1.18 4.63
C TYR A 50 18.66 2.24 5.64
N PHE A 51 17.74 2.84 6.38
CA PHE A 51 18.07 3.82 7.42
C PHE A 51 19.03 3.25 8.50
N TYR A 52 18.76 2.05 9.02
CA TYR A 52 19.55 1.46 10.10
C TYR A 52 20.89 0.88 9.66
N PHE A 53 21.00 0.36 8.43
CA PHE A 53 22.17 -0.40 7.98
C PHE A 53 23.02 0.32 6.93
N ILE A 54 22.51 1.36 6.26
CA ILE A 54 23.19 2.00 5.13
C ILE A 54 23.41 3.49 5.40
N ASP A 55 22.34 4.26 5.61
CA ASP A 55 22.43 5.72 5.79
C ASP A 55 21.38 6.24 6.77
N ALA A 56 21.86 6.67 7.94
CA ALA A 56 21.04 7.24 9.01
C ALA A 56 20.92 8.78 8.94
N THR A 57 21.52 9.43 7.94
CA THR A 57 21.47 10.89 7.80
C THR A 57 20.17 11.40 7.17
N VAL A 58 19.52 10.58 6.36
CA VAL A 58 18.23 10.85 5.74
C VAL A 58 17.14 10.18 6.56
N ALA A 59 16.13 10.95 7.01
CA ALA A 59 15.01 10.35 7.73
C ALA A 59 14.24 9.40 6.79
N HIS A 60 13.83 8.21 7.26
CA HIS A 60 13.19 7.22 6.39
C HIS A 60 11.91 7.76 5.71
N ARG A 61 11.18 8.66 6.38
CA ARG A 61 9.99 9.37 5.84
C ARG A 61 10.31 10.32 4.68
N GLN A 62 11.58 10.60 4.42
CA GLN A 62 12.08 11.39 3.27
C GLN A 62 12.51 10.49 2.11
N LEU A 63 12.57 9.17 2.31
CA LEU A 63 12.92 8.24 1.25
C LEU A 63 11.78 8.12 0.25
N LEU A 64 12.15 7.79 -0.98
CA LEU A 64 11.25 7.65 -2.12
C LEU A 64 10.06 6.73 -1.84
N THR A 65 10.26 5.70 -1.03
CA THR A 65 9.28 4.75 -0.49
C THR A 65 8.09 5.41 0.23
N HIS A 66 8.23 6.66 0.70
CA HIS A 66 7.17 7.47 1.32
C HIS A 66 6.56 8.51 0.37
N SER A 67 6.69 8.33 -0.95
CA SER A 67 6.06 9.17 -1.97
C SER A 67 4.75 8.58 -2.51
N PHE A 68 3.71 9.41 -2.63
CA PHE A 68 2.43 8.98 -3.21
C PHE A 68 2.54 8.48 -4.64
N ILE A 69 3.49 9.02 -5.42
CA ILE A 69 3.54 8.78 -6.87
C ILE A 69 3.76 7.30 -7.20
N ILE A 70 4.57 6.60 -6.41
CA ILE A 70 4.85 5.17 -6.61
C ILE A 70 3.56 4.37 -6.45
N TYR A 71 2.83 4.62 -5.37
CA TYR A 71 1.62 3.86 -5.07
C TYR A 71 0.46 4.23 -5.97
N PHE A 72 0.33 5.50 -6.38
CA PHE A 72 -0.65 5.89 -7.40
C PHE A 72 -0.35 5.28 -8.77
N CYS A 73 0.92 5.19 -9.17
CA CYS A 73 1.31 4.46 -10.38
C CYS A 73 0.91 2.98 -10.29
N ILE A 74 1.16 2.32 -9.16
CA ILE A 74 0.76 0.92 -8.94
C ILE A 74 -0.77 0.76 -9.01
N VAL A 75 -1.52 1.65 -8.36
CA VAL A 75 -3.00 1.65 -8.42
C VAL A 75 -3.47 1.86 -9.86
N ALA A 76 -2.89 2.83 -10.59
CA ALA A 76 -3.25 3.10 -11.97
C ALA A 76 -3.02 1.88 -12.87
N VAL A 77 -1.88 1.19 -12.72
CA VAL A 77 -1.60 -0.07 -13.44
C VAL A 77 -2.66 -1.13 -13.11
N GLY A 78 -2.99 -1.31 -11.82
CA GLY A 78 -4.04 -2.25 -11.41
C GLY A 78 -5.41 -1.92 -12.02
N LEU A 79 -5.79 -0.64 -12.06
CA LEU A 79 -7.05 -0.18 -12.67
C LEU A 79 -7.06 -0.39 -14.19
N LEU A 80 -5.96 -0.10 -14.89
CA LEU A 80 -5.85 -0.34 -16.33
C LEU A 80 -6.00 -1.83 -16.67
N LEU A 81 -5.42 -2.73 -15.86
CA LEU A 81 -5.59 -4.17 -16.01
C LEU A 81 -7.04 -4.61 -15.78
N LEU A 82 -7.72 -4.02 -14.79
CA LEU A 82 -9.14 -4.25 -14.54
C LEU A 82 -10.04 -3.74 -15.67
N LEU A 83 -9.68 -2.65 -16.35
CA LEU A 83 -10.40 -2.15 -17.51
C LEU A 83 -10.18 -3.03 -18.75
N ALA A 84 -8.95 -3.48 -18.97
CA ALA A 84 -8.58 -4.24 -20.17
C ALA A 84 -9.15 -5.66 -20.18
N ARG A 85 -8.91 -6.45 -19.12
CA ARG A 85 -9.26 -7.88 -19.09
C ARG A 85 -9.91 -8.37 -17.80
N ARG A 86 -10.09 -7.48 -16.81
CA ARG A 86 -10.70 -7.81 -15.51
C ARG A 86 -10.08 -9.03 -14.79
N PRO A 87 -8.76 -9.32 -14.89
CA PRO A 87 -8.24 -10.51 -14.23
C PRO A 87 -8.34 -10.34 -12.71
N TRP A 88 -8.66 -11.41 -11.98
CA TRP A 88 -8.86 -11.33 -10.53
C TRP A 88 -7.61 -10.82 -9.80
N TRP A 89 -6.42 -11.13 -10.30
CA TRP A 89 -5.15 -10.73 -9.68
C TRP A 89 -4.86 -9.23 -9.83
N ALA A 90 -5.52 -8.51 -10.75
CA ALA A 90 -5.38 -7.06 -10.82
C ALA A 90 -5.91 -6.36 -9.56
N TRP A 91 -6.85 -6.99 -8.84
CA TRP A 91 -7.27 -6.52 -7.53
C TRP A 91 -6.16 -6.59 -6.49
N LEU A 92 -5.23 -7.55 -6.59
CA LEU A 92 -4.06 -7.61 -5.70
C LEU A 92 -3.19 -6.37 -5.93
N THR A 93 -2.94 -6.00 -7.18
CA THR A 93 -2.17 -4.79 -7.53
C THR A 93 -2.82 -3.52 -6.99
N VAL A 94 -4.13 -3.37 -7.18
CA VAL A 94 -4.88 -2.21 -6.66
C VAL A 94 -4.81 -2.16 -5.13
N ILE A 95 -5.10 -3.28 -4.44
CA ILE A 95 -5.10 -3.34 -2.98
C ILE A 95 -3.70 -3.10 -2.39
N PHE A 96 -2.66 -3.63 -3.03
CA PHE A 96 -1.28 -3.38 -2.62
C PHE A 96 -0.92 -1.89 -2.68
N GLY A 97 -1.22 -1.24 -3.82
CA GLY A 97 -0.99 0.19 -3.99
C GLY A 97 -1.80 1.02 -2.99
N LEU A 98 -3.07 0.69 -2.77
CA LEU A 98 -3.88 1.35 -1.75
C LEU A 98 -3.31 1.18 -0.33
N GLY A 99 -2.70 0.03 -0.03
CA GLY A 99 -1.98 -0.17 1.24
C GLY A 99 -0.89 0.87 1.45
N GLY A 100 -0.04 1.11 0.44
CA GLY A 100 1.01 2.13 0.51
C GLY A 100 0.47 3.57 0.55
N VAL A 101 -0.62 3.87 -0.18
CA VAL A 101 -1.29 5.18 -0.06
C VAL A 101 -1.78 5.43 1.36
N VAL A 102 -2.41 4.43 1.98
CA VAL A 102 -2.93 4.52 3.34
C VAL A 102 -1.81 4.68 4.36
N HIS A 103 -0.69 3.99 4.16
CA HIS A 103 0.50 4.18 4.99
C HIS A 103 0.92 5.65 4.99
N ILE A 104 1.11 6.24 3.79
CA ILE A 104 1.54 7.64 3.69
C ILE A 104 0.51 8.58 4.30
N LEU A 105 -0.78 8.32 4.12
CA LEU A 105 -1.84 9.12 4.76
C LEU A 105 -1.79 9.02 6.29
N ALA A 106 -1.51 7.85 6.85
CA ALA A 106 -1.36 7.67 8.29
C ALA A 106 -0.14 8.44 8.82
N ASP A 107 0.97 8.42 8.08
CA ASP A 107 2.17 9.20 8.41
C ASP A 107 1.94 10.72 8.30
N MET A 108 1.14 11.17 7.32
CA MET A 108 0.75 12.59 7.23
C MET A 108 -0.11 13.02 8.41
N TYR A 109 -1.04 12.17 8.85
CA TYR A 109 -1.89 12.47 10.01
C TYR A 109 -1.07 12.59 11.31
N THR A 110 0.02 11.84 11.41
CA THR A 110 0.93 11.88 12.57
C THR A 110 2.04 12.93 12.47
N GLY A 111 2.18 13.63 11.33
CA GLY A 111 2.82 14.95 11.24
C GLY A 111 4.16 15.05 10.50
N GLU A 112 4.66 14.01 9.80
CA GLU A 112 6.06 14.02 9.31
C GLU A 112 6.33 13.35 7.95
N ALA A 113 5.31 13.03 7.13
CA ALA A 113 5.57 12.47 5.80
C ALA A 113 5.96 13.55 4.78
N ALA A 114 7.08 13.34 4.07
CA ALA A 114 7.47 14.10 2.88
C ALA A 114 6.63 13.70 1.64
N ALA A 115 5.33 13.48 1.83
CA ALA A 115 4.44 12.81 0.89
C ALA A 115 4.33 13.51 -0.48
N LEU A 116 4.58 14.81 -0.50
CA LEU A 116 4.52 15.70 -1.68
C LEU A 116 5.88 16.37 -1.98
N ALA A 117 6.93 16.08 -1.22
CA ALA A 117 8.24 16.69 -1.43
C ALA A 117 8.81 16.28 -2.80
N PRO A 118 9.51 17.18 -3.51
CA PRO A 118 10.03 16.86 -4.83
C PRO A 118 11.12 15.78 -4.72
N LEU A 119 11.16 14.94 -5.76
CA LEU A 119 12.25 14.00 -6.04
C LEU A 119 13.62 14.69 -6.04
#